data_AF-A0A117MLA7-F1
#
_entry.id   AF-A0A117MLA7-F1
#
_cell.length_a   1.000
_cell.length_b   1.000
_cell.length_c   1.000
_cell.angle_alpha   90.00
_cell.angle_beta   90.00
_cell.angle_gamma   90.00
#
_symmetry.space_group_name_H-M   'P 1'
#
loop_
_entity.id
_entity.type
_entity.pdbx_description
1 polymer ?
#
loop_
_entity_poly.entity_id
_entity_poly.type
_entity_poly.pdbx_seq_one_letter_code
_entity_poly.pdbx_strand_id
1 'polypeptide(L)'
;MRSQTIEIRSPATGRLLGTCHGPEPDGACPLVRPDGVVPCAGRLVSPRGGDPRYWPVWVSPGCRQCRLNWNEQAAACLREAERCRARWRRGLERETDRVRIQAARRDPRYRRMTDRELRVTALWRWRLSSRAQALRHTEQKHRDWSRLYLSLAEQQRASTPAGRVQ
;
A
#
# COMPACT_ATOMS: atom_id res chain seq x y z
N MET A 1 4.31 -1.42 10.83
CA MET A 1 3.09 -1.90 10.14
C MET A 1 2.17 -2.45 11.21
N ARG A 2 0.91 -2.01 11.31
CA ARG A 2 -0.03 -2.58 12.29
C ARG A 2 -0.16 -4.08 12.01
N SER A 3 -0.03 -4.91 13.05
CA SER A 3 -0.13 -6.36 12.99
C SER A 3 -1.45 -6.75 12.33
N GLN A 4 -1.41 -7.03 11.02
CA GLN A 4 -2.60 -7.35 10.25
C GLN A 4 -2.95 -8.80 10.58
N THR A 5 -4.06 -9.00 11.31
CA THR A 5 -4.56 -10.35 11.57
C THR A 5 -5.10 -10.92 10.27
N ILE A 6 -4.53 -12.05 9.84
CA ILE A 6 -4.95 -12.84 8.70
C ILE A 6 -5.88 -13.93 9.20
N GLU A 7 -7.08 -13.98 8.68
CA GLU A 7 -8.03 -15.07 8.86
C GLU A 7 -7.72 -16.21 7.90
N ILE A 8 -7.72 -17.42 8.43
CA ILE A 8 -7.57 -18.67 7.67
C ILE A 8 -8.94 -19.32 7.63
N ARG A 9 -9.47 -19.55 6.43
CA ARG A 9 -10.83 -20.03 6.19
C ARG A 9 -10.84 -21.35 5.43
N SER A 10 -11.87 -22.14 5.70
CA SER A 10 -12.16 -23.35 4.94
C SER A 10 -12.46 -22.99 3.48
N PRO A 11 -11.81 -23.62 2.49
CA PRO A 11 -12.14 -23.39 1.10
C PRO A 11 -13.54 -23.87 0.73
N ALA A 12 -14.01 -24.96 1.34
CA ALA A 12 -15.31 -25.56 1.01
C ALA A 12 -16.49 -24.80 1.63
N THR A 13 -16.32 -24.25 2.84
CA THR A 13 -17.43 -23.68 3.62
C THR A 13 -17.27 -22.20 3.95
N GLY A 14 -16.12 -21.59 3.65
CA GLY A 14 -15.81 -20.21 4.03
C GLY A 14 -15.65 -19.96 5.54
N ARG A 15 -15.88 -20.98 6.38
CA ARG A 15 -15.82 -20.89 7.84
C ARG A 15 -14.41 -20.54 8.31
N LEU A 16 -14.32 -19.66 9.30
CA LEU A 16 -13.06 -19.34 9.98
C LEU A 16 -12.52 -20.59 10.69
N LEU A 17 -11.28 -20.97 10.36
CA LEU A 17 -10.56 -22.09 10.96
C LEU A 17 -9.48 -21.62 11.94
N GLY A 18 -8.96 -20.40 11.75
CA GLY A 18 -7.94 -19.83 12.64
C GLY A 18 -7.49 -18.46 12.15
N THR A 19 -6.50 -17.91 12.84
CA THR A 19 -5.89 -16.62 12.49
C THR A 19 -4.38 -16.67 12.62
N CYS A 20 -3.66 -15.85 11.85
CA CYS A 20 -2.23 -15.61 12.02
C CYS A 20 -1.90 -14.12 11.82
N HIS A 21 -0.62 -13.74 11.95
CA HIS A 21 -0.15 -12.36 11.77
C HIS A 21 0.72 -12.17 10.52
N GLY A 22 0.82 -13.20 9.68
CA GLY A 22 1.71 -13.21 8.51
C GLY A 22 3.12 -13.68 8.83
N PRO A 23 4.06 -13.49 7.89
CA PRO A 23 5.47 -13.82 8.09
C PRO A 23 6.16 -12.82 9.02
N GLU A 24 7.30 -13.23 9.57
CA GLU A 24 8.25 -12.38 10.27
C GLU A 24 8.91 -11.35 9.34
N PRO A 25 9.63 -10.35 9.89
CA PRO A 25 10.29 -9.32 9.08
C PRO A 25 11.28 -9.85 8.03
N ASP A 26 11.84 -11.02 8.25
CA ASP A 26 12.72 -11.73 7.31
C ASP A 26 11.96 -12.49 6.21
N GLY A 27 10.62 -12.51 6.26
CA GLY A 27 9.75 -13.19 5.32
C GLY A 27 9.43 -14.64 5.68
N ALA A 28 9.97 -15.18 6.77
CA ALA A 28 9.71 -16.55 7.22
C ALA A 28 8.34 -16.66 7.89
N CYS A 29 7.65 -17.80 7.73
CA CYS A 29 6.44 -18.05 8.49
C CYS A 29 6.83 -18.55 9.89
N PRO A 30 6.45 -17.86 10.99
CA PRO A 30 6.81 -18.28 12.34
C PRO A 30 6.15 -19.61 12.75
N LEU A 31 5.13 -20.03 12.01
CA LEU A 31 4.36 -21.25 12.29
C LEU A 31 4.64 -22.36 11.26
N VAL A 32 5.73 -22.25 10.49
CA VAL A 32 6.07 -23.27 9.49
C VAL A 32 6.24 -24.63 10.16
N ARG A 33 5.70 -25.68 9.54
CA ARG A 33 5.84 -27.05 10.04
C ARG A 33 7.26 -27.58 9.79
N PRO A 34 7.68 -28.67 10.46
CA PRO A 34 9.00 -29.28 10.24
C PRO A 34 9.30 -29.70 8.79
N ASP A 35 8.26 -29.97 7.99
CA ASP A 35 8.35 -30.28 6.55
C ASP A 35 8.50 -29.03 5.66
N GLY A 36 8.56 -27.84 6.27
CA GLY A 36 8.64 -26.56 5.59
C GLY A 36 7.31 -26.04 5.05
N VAL A 37 6.18 -26.73 5.26
CA VAL A 37 4.87 -26.34 4.73
C VAL A 37 4.19 -25.35 5.68
N VAL A 38 3.61 -24.28 5.12
CA VAL A 38 2.89 -23.30 5.95
C VAL A 38 1.53 -23.85 6.42
N PRO A 39 1.07 -23.54 7.64
CA PRO A 39 -0.20 -24.08 8.15
C PRO A 39 -1.44 -23.69 7.35
N CYS A 40 -1.38 -22.57 6.63
CA CYS A 40 -2.46 -22.13 5.75
C CYS A 40 -2.47 -22.84 4.39
N ALA A 41 -1.53 -23.74 4.08
CA ALA A 41 -1.54 -24.50 2.84
C ALA A 41 -2.84 -25.30 2.69
N GLY A 42 -3.46 -25.21 1.51
CA GLY A 42 -4.78 -25.78 1.23
C GLY A 42 -5.94 -25.02 1.90
N ARG A 43 -5.77 -23.75 2.27
CA ARG A 43 -6.80 -22.89 2.89
C ARG A 43 -6.96 -21.57 2.15
N LEU A 44 -8.08 -20.89 2.38
CA LEU A 44 -8.27 -19.50 1.96
C LEU A 44 -7.72 -18.57 3.04
N VAL A 45 -7.03 -17.51 2.64
CA VAL A 45 -6.54 -16.49 3.57
C VAL A 45 -7.03 -15.10 3.19
N SER A 46 -7.51 -14.35 4.17
CA SER A 46 -7.98 -12.98 4.02
C SER A 46 -7.72 -12.25 5.32
N PRO A 47 -7.34 -10.98 5.35
CA PRO A 47 -7.21 -10.28 6.61
C PRO A 47 -8.57 -9.91 7.18
N ARG A 48 -8.57 -9.76 8.50
CA ARG A 48 -9.75 -9.52 9.29
C ARG A 48 -10.32 -8.13 9.00
N GLY A 49 -11.61 -8.07 8.66
CA GLY A 49 -12.26 -6.81 8.29
C GLY A 49 -11.76 -6.24 6.96
N GLY A 50 -11.23 -7.10 6.09
CA GLY A 50 -10.87 -6.76 4.73
C GLY A 50 -12.00 -6.07 3.97
N ASP A 51 -11.64 -5.19 3.03
CA ASP A 51 -12.63 -4.55 2.17
C ASP A 51 -13.31 -5.62 1.28
N PRO A 52 -14.65 -5.64 1.17
CA PRO A 52 -15.39 -6.66 0.42
C PRO A 52 -14.96 -6.79 -1.06
N ARG A 53 -14.32 -5.75 -1.62
CA ARG A 53 -13.78 -5.78 -2.98
C ARG A 53 -12.57 -6.68 -3.13
N TYR A 54 -11.90 -7.04 -2.05
CA TYR A 54 -10.77 -7.95 -2.05
C TYR A 54 -11.22 -9.36 -1.64
N TRP A 55 -10.87 -10.35 -2.46
CA TRP A 55 -11.26 -11.73 -2.23
C TRP A 55 -10.23 -12.47 -1.36
N PRO A 56 -10.67 -13.51 -0.61
CA PRO A 56 -9.76 -14.44 0.04
C PRO A 56 -8.85 -15.12 -1.00
N VAL A 57 -7.56 -15.20 -0.68
CA VAL A 57 -6.54 -15.79 -1.55
C VAL A 57 -6.41 -17.28 -1.23
N TRP A 58 -6.45 -18.13 -2.27
CA TRP A 58 -6.21 -19.55 -2.14
C TRP A 58 -4.72 -19.86 -1.97
N VAL A 59 -4.35 -20.50 -0.87
CA VAL A 59 -3.00 -20.99 -0.65
C VAL A 59 -2.94 -22.43 -1.12
N SER A 60 -2.20 -22.71 -2.19
CA SER A 60 -2.11 -24.07 -2.73
C SER A 60 -1.63 -25.09 -1.69
N PRO A 61 -2.09 -26.35 -1.73
CA PRO A 61 -1.55 -27.42 -0.91
C PRO A 61 -0.03 -27.55 -1.08
N GLY A 62 0.67 -27.90 0.00
CA GLY A 62 2.14 -28.05 -0.01
C GLY A 62 2.94 -26.75 -0.13
N CYS A 63 2.28 -25.58 -0.11
CA CYS A 63 2.99 -24.30 -0.18
C CYS A 63 3.93 -24.13 1.02
N ARG A 64 5.17 -23.75 0.74
CA ARG A 64 6.21 -23.50 1.76
C ARG A 64 6.42 -22.01 2.07
N GLN A 65 5.70 -21.14 1.37
CA GLN A 65 5.84 -19.68 1.50
C GLN A 65 4.52 -19.08 2.00
N CYS A 66 4.63 -18.07 2.87
CA CYS A 66 3.46 -17.35 3.35
C CYS A 66 2.85 -16.51 2.22
N ARG A 67 1.69 -16.94 1.72
CA ARG A 67 0.90 -16.17 0.75
C ARG A 67 0.04 -15.15 1.52
N LEU A 68 0.61 -14.01 1.88
CA LEU A 68 -0.15 -12.86 2.38
C LEU A 68 -1.23 -12.44 1.36
N ASN A 69 -2.34 -11.85 1.82
CA ASN A 69 -3.36 -11.32 0.90
C ASN A 69 -2.79 -10.12 0.12
N TRP A 70 -2.23 -10.41 -1.06
CA TRP A 70 -1.57 -9.43 -1.92
C TRP A 70 -2.51 -8.30 -2.37
N ASN A 71 -3.80 -8.59 -2.58
CA ASN A 71 -4.79 -7.55 -2.92
C ASN A 71 -4.89 -6.47 -1.82
N GLU A 72 -4.84 -6.88 -0.57
CA GLU A 72 -4.90 -5.94 0.55
C GLU A 72 -3.60 -5.21 0.81
N GLN A 73 -2.47 -5.86 0.55
CA GLN A 73 -1.18 -5.19 0.55
C GLN A 73 -1.13 -4.13 -0.56
N ALA A 74 -1.65 -4.44 -1.74
CA ALA A 74 -1.79 -3.48 -2.83
C ALA A 74 -2.66 -2.29 -2.42
N ALA A 75 -3.81 -2.55 -1.81
CA ALA A 75 -4.72 -1.52 -1.32
C ALA A 75 -4.09 -0.63 -0.26
N ALA A 76 -3.36 -1.23 0.68
CA ALA A 76 -2.64 -0.50 1.72
C ALA A 76 -1.56 0.40 1.12
N CYS A 77 -0.82 -0.10 0.13
CA CYS A 77 0.16 0.69 -0.62
C CYS A 77 -0.48 1.86 -1.35
N LEU A 78 -1.62 1.66 -2.05
CA LEU A 78 -2.34 2.76 -2.70
C LEU A 78 -2.78 3.84 -1.69
N ARG A 79 -3.36 3.44 -0.55
CA ARG A 79 -3.75 4.38 0.50
C ARG A 79 -2.56 5.18 1.02
N GLU A 80 -1.38 4.58 1.15
CA GLU A 80 -0.18 5.33 1.55
C GLU A 80 0.31 6.28 0.46
N ALA A 81 0.27 5.86 -0.82
CA ALA A 81 0.59 6.74 -1.94
C ALA A 81 -0.35 7.97 -1.99
N GLU A 82 -1.65 7.77 -1.76
CA GLU A 82 -2.64 8.84 -1.67
C GLU A 82 -2.38 9.77 -0.47
N ARG A 83 -2.03 9.21 0.70
CA ARG A 83 -1.61 10.00 1.86
C ARG A 83 -0.37 10.84 1.56
N CYS A 84 0.62 10.28 0.88
CA CYS A 84 1.81 11.01 0.45
C CYS A 84 1.46 12.16 -0.51
N ARG A 85 0.62 11.89 -1.51
CA ARG A 85 0.11 12.90 -2.45
C ARG A 85 -0.65 14.02 -1.73
N ALA A 86 -1.53 13.67 -0.79
CA ALA A 86 -2.28 14.65 -0.01
C ALA A 86 -1.37 15.51 0.89
N ARG A 87 -0.36 14.91 1.53
CA ARG A 87 0.68 15.63 2.27
C ARG A 87 1.49 16.55 1.36
N TRP A 88 1.81 16.11 0.14
CA TRP A 88 2.51 16.92 -0.84
C TRP A 88 1.70 18.16 -1.25
N ARG A 89 0.39 18.00 -1.53
CA ARG A 89 -0.51 19.12 -1.85
C ARG A 89 -0.62 20.13 -0.71
N ARG A 90 -0.81 19.66 0.52
CA ARG A 90 -0.84 20.54 1.71
C ARG A 90 0.47 21.30 1.92
N GLY A 91 1.61 20.70 1.57
CA GLY A 91 2.90 21.39 1.61
C GLY A 91 2.98 22.52 0.58
N LEU A 92 2.46 22.29 -0.63
CA LEU A 92 2.39 23.30 -1.68
C LEU A 92 1.48 24.47 -1.28
N GLU A 93 0.32 24.19 -0.70
CA GLU A 93 -0.61 25.22 -0.19
C GLU A 93 0.12 26.11 0.82
N ARG A 94 0.81 25.52 1.80
CA ARG A 94 1.59 26.27 2.80
C ARG A 94 2.69 27.12 2.19
N GLU A 95 3.45 26.61 1.21
CA GLU A 95 4.50 27.41 0.55
C GLU A 95 3.89 28.53 -0.29
N THR A 96 2.72 28.31 -0.89
CA THR A 96 1.98 29.34 -1.62
C THR A 96 1.55 30.47 -0.70
N ASP A 97 0.98 30.15 0.45
CA ASP A 97 0.59 31.14 1.47
C ASP A 97 1.82 31.87 2.00
N ARG A 98 2.93 31.17 2.24
CA ARG A 98 4.19 31.76 2.70
C ARG A 98 4.72 32.81 1.72
N VAL A 99 4.76 32.49 0.43
CA VAL A 99 5.25 33.39 -0.62
C VAL A 99 4.30 34.60 -0.79
N ARG A 100 2.99 34.39 -0.70
CA ARG A 100 1.98 35.48 -0.72
C ARG A 100 2.14 36.42 0.48
N ILE A 101 2.33 35.89 1.69
CA ILE A 101 2.58 36.70 2.89
C ILE A 101 3.86 37.52 2.72
N GLN A 102 4.92 36.95 2.15
CA GLN A 102 6.16 37.68 1.88
C GLN A 102 5.96 38.81 0.86
N ALA A 103 5.19 38.56 -0.22
CA ALA A 103 4.83 39.59 -1.18
C ALA A 103 4.02 40.74 -0.54
N ALA A 104 3.03 40.41 0.29
CA ALA A 104 2.21 41.39 1.02
C ALA A 104 3.05 42.26 1.98
N ARG A 105 4.08 41.68 2.60
CA ARG A 105 5.08 42.40 3.43
C ARG A 105 6.09 43.20 2.61
N ARG A 106 5.88 43.33 1.30
CA ARG A 106 6.75 44.05 0.35
C ARG A 106 8.18 43.51 0.28
N ASP A 107 8.38 42.20 0.49
CA ASP A 107 9.68 41.56 0.27
C ASP A 107 10.13 41.83 -1.19
N PRO A 108 11.33 42.39 -1.41
CA PRO A 108 11.80 42.78 -2.74
C PRO A 108 11.74 41.67 -3.78
N ARG A 109 11.87 40.41 -3.36
CA ARG A 109 11.86 39.23 -4.24
C ARG A 109 10.50 38.92 -4.82
N TYR A 110 9.42 39.29 -4.13
CA TYR A 110 8.06 38.86 -4.47
C TYR A 110 7.07 40.01 -4.67
N ARG A 111 7.38 41.21 -4.17
CA ARG A 111 6.45 42.37 -4.14
C ARG A 111 5.92 42.84 -5.50
N ARG A 112 6.60 42.48 -6.60
CA ARG A 112 6.20 42.84 -7.98
C ARG A 112 5.57 41.67 -8.75
N MET A 113 5.51 40.49 -8.14
CA MET A 113 4.96 39.31 -8.80
C MET A 113 3.43 39.31 -8.74
N THR A 114 2.81 38.90 -9.84
CA THR A 114 1.38 38.59 -9.93
C THR A 114 1.03 37.33 -9.13
N ASP A 115 -0.25 37.12 -8.80
CA ASP A 115 -0.68 35.89 -8.08
C ASP A 115 -0.30 34.60 -8.82
N ARG A 116 -0.34 34.63 -10.16
CA ARG A 116 0.10 33.50 -10.99
C ARG A 116 1.60 33.22 -10.82
N GLU A 117 2.44 34.25 -10.85
CA GLU A 117 3.88 34.12 -10.66
C GLU A 117 4.24 33.67 -9.24
N LEU A 118 3.50 34.14 -8.23
CA LEU A 118 3.66 33.69 -6.84
C LEU A 118 3.34 32.19 -6.69
N ARG A 119 2.26 31.70 -7.32
CA ARG A 119 1.92 30.26 -7.34
C ARG A 119 2.98 29.42 -8.04
N VAL A 120 3.48 29.86 -9.21
CA VAL A 120 4.55 29.17 -9.93
C VAL A 120 5.84 29.15 -9.11
N THR A 121 6.19 30.26 -8.47
CA THR A 121 7.35 30.38 -7.58
C THR A 121 7.24 29.43 -6.39
N ALA A 122 6.09 29.41 -5.72
CA ALA A 122 5.83 28.49 -4.61
C ALA A 122 5.93 27.02 -5.05
N LEU A 123 5.41 26.69 -6.23
CA LEU A 123 5.53 25.34 -6.80
C LEU A 123 6.98 24.93 -7.01
N TRP A 124 7.80 25.79 -7.61
CA TRP A 124 9.22 25.52 -7.83
C TRP A 124 9.96 25.33 -6.51
N ARG A 125 9.79 26.26 -5.57
CA ARG A 125 10.42 26.19 -4.24
C ARG A 125 10.01 24.92 -3.49
N TRP A 126 8.72 24.61 -3.47
CA TRP A 126 8.21 23.42 -2.80
C TRP A 126 8.74 22.16 -3.45
N ARG A 127 8.62 22.01 -4.78
CA ARG A 127 9.04 20.80 -5.52
C ARG A 127 10.52 20.47 -5.31
N LEU A 128 11.37 21.48 -5.20
CA LEU A 128 12.82 21.32 -4.99
C LEU A 128 13.20 21.08 -3.53
N SER A 129 12.28 21.23 -2.58
CA SER A 129 12.56 20.92 -1.18
C SER A 129 12.76 19.42 -0.97
N SER A 130 13.67 19.06 -0.06
CA SER A 130 13.93 17.67 0.33
C SER A 130 12.68 16.94 0.80
N ARG A 131 11.80 17.64 1.54
CA ARG A 131 10.52 17.10 2.01
C ARG A 131 9.58 16.75 0.87
N ALA A 132 9.44 17.62 -0.14
CA ALA A 132 8.60 17.35 -1.29
C ALA A 132 9.14 16.19 -2.14
N GLN A 133 10.46 16.14 -2.34
CA GLN A 133 11.13 15.05 -3.06
C GLN A 133 10.95 13.72 -2.33
N ALA A 134 11.14 13.67 -1.01
CA ALA A 134 10.92 12.48 -0.20
C ALA A 134 9.47 11.97 -0.28
N LEU A 135 8.49 12.88 -0.24
CA LEU A 135 7.07 12.54 -0.42
C LEU A 135 6.78 11.97 -1.82
N ARG A 136 7.39 12.54 -2.87
CA ARG A 136 7.24 12.03 -4.25
C ARG A 136 7.88 10.66 -4.43
N HIS A 137 9.09 10.48 -3.92
CA HIS A 137 9.77 9.19 -3.94
C HIS A 137 8.97 8.12 -3.20
N THR A 138 8.44 8.46 -2.02
CA THR A 138 7.61 7.53 -1.22
C THR A 138 6.28 7.23 -1.89
N GLU A 139 5.61 8.24 -2.47
CA GLU A 139 4.40 8.05 -3.30
C GLU A 139 4.66 7.07 -4.44
N GLN A 140 5.76 7.27 -5.19
CA GLN A 140 6.14 6.43 -6.32
C GLN A 140 6.44 5.00 -5.87
N LYS A 141 7.28 4.84 -4.85
CA LYS A 141 7.60 3.55 -4.24
C LYS A 141 6.31 2.78 -3.93
N HIS A 142 5.37 3.37 -3.18
CA HIS A 142 4.13 2.69 -2.84
C HIS A 142 3.24 2.36 -4.05
N ARG A 143 3.24 3.18 -5.11
CA ARG A 143 2.56 2.79 -6.35
C ARG A 143 3.17 1.55 -6.99
N ASP A 144 4.49 1.48 -7.05
CA ASP A 144 5.17 0.35 -7.68
C ASP A 144 4.98 -0.93 -6.86
N TRP A 145 5.05 -0.84 -5.53
CA TRP A 145 4.68 -1.94 -4.64
C TRP A 145 3.22 -2.37 -4.83
N SER A 146 2.28 -1.43 -4.98
CA SER A 146 0.88 -1.77 -5.24
C SER A 146 0.72 -2.57 -6.54
N ARG A 147 1.35 -2.13 -7.63
CA ARG A 147 1.31 -2.82 -8.92
C ARG A 147 1.90 -4.23 -8.82
N LEU A 148 3.03 -4.37 -8.13
CA LEU A 148 3.66 -5.67 -7.89
C LEU A 148 2.73 -6.62 -7.14
N TYR A 149 2.10 -6.15 -6.07
CA TYR A 149 1.17 -7.00 -5.32
C TYR A 149 -0.08 -7.39 -6.12
N LEU A 150 -0.60 -6.49 -6.97
CA LEU A 150 -1.71 -6.82 -7.86
C LEU A 150 -1.31 -7.88 -8.89
N SER A 151 -0.16 -7.73 -9.55
CA SER A 151 0.29 -8.70 -10.55
C SER A 151 0.51 -10.08 -9.94
N LEU A 152 1.07 -10.14 -8.73
CA LEU A 152 1.20 -11.37 -7.97
C LEU A 152 -0.19 -11.98 -7.66
N ALA A 153 -1.15 -11.18 -7.22
CA ALA A 153 -2.51 -11.64 -6.93
C ALA A 153 -3.21 -12.21 -8.18
N GLU A 154 -3.05 -11.56 -9.32
CA GLU A 154 -3.58 -12.00 -10.62
C GLU A 154 -2.97 -13.33 -11.06
N GLN A 155 -1.64 -13.48 -10.96
CA GLN A 155 -0.95 -14.73 -11.26
C GLN A 155 -1.46 -15.89 -10.40
N GLN A 156 -1.62 -15.65 -9.10
CA GLN A 156 -2.12 -16.69 -8.18
C GLN A 156 -3.57 -17.07 -8.47
N ARG A 157 -4.41 -16.10 -8.85
CA ARG A 157 -5.77 -16.39 -9.30
C ARG A 157 -5.77 -17.24 -10.56
N ALA A 158 -4.92 -16.93 -11.54
CA ALA A 158 -4.80 -17.71 -12.78
C ALA A 158 -4.28 -19.14 -12.52
N SER A 159 -3.39 -19.32 -11.54
CA SER A 159 -2.88 -20.64 -11.13
C SER A 159 -3.81 -21.42 -10.19
N THR A 160 -4.91 -20.83 -9.73
CA THR A 160 -5.87 -21.53 -8.89
C THR A 160 -6.65 -22.50 -9.77
N PRO A 161 -6.58 -23.83 -9.53
CA PRO A 161 -7.34 -24.78 -10.33
C PRO A 161 -8.82 -24.45 -10.19
N ALA A 162 -9.50 -24.24 -11.32
CA ALA A 162 -10.96 -24.22 -11.36
C ALA A 162 -11.41 -25.55 -10.77
N GLY A 163 -12.08 -25.52 -9.61
CA GLY A 163 -12.62 -26.72 -9.01
C GLY A 163 -13.49 -27.43 -10.04
N ARG A 164 -13.08 -28.64 -10.43
CA ARG A 164 -14.01 -29.63 -10.96
C ARG A 164 -15.05 -29.83 -9.87
N VAL A 165 -16.21 -29.24 -10.08
CA VAL A 165 -17.44 -29.73 -9.48
C VAL A 165 -17.72 -31.05 -10.19
N GLN A 166 -17.47 -32.16 -9.49
CA GLN A 166 -18.15 -33.43 -9.74
C GLN A 166 -19.12 -33.63 -8.59
#